data_AF-A0AAX2BH87-F1
#
_entry.id   AF-A0AAX2BH87-F1
#
_cell.length_a   1.000
_cell.length_b   1.000
_cell.length_c   1.000
_cell.angle_alpha   90.00
_cell.angle_beta   90.00
_cell.angle_gamma   90.00
#
_symmetry.space_group_name_H-M   'P 1'
#
loop_
_entity.id
_entity.type
_entity.pdbx_description
1 polymer ?
#
loop_
_entity_poly.entity_id
_entity_poly.type
_entity_poly.pdbx_seq_one_letter_code
_entity_poly.pdbx_strand_id
1 'polypeptide(L)' 'MVLIMSKIMLVIVGGVAGGASATVRARRLSETLEIILLERGAYVSLAICGLPYHIGGEIPERQQLLLKAPQDFI' A
#
# COMPACT_ATOMS: atom_id res chain seq x y z
N MET A 1 -10.77 5.32 -36.99
CA MET A 1 -9.50 5.62 -36.29
C MET A 1 -9.61 5.02 -34.90
N VAL A 2 -9.15 3.78 -34.70
CA VAL A 2 -9.15 3.14 -33.38
C VAL A 2 -7.89 3.62 -32.68
N LEU A 3 -8.04 4.54 -31.73
CA LEU A 3 -6.97 4.89 -30.81
C LEU A 3 -6.79 3.71 -29.85
N ILE A 4 -5.85 2.82 -30.15
CA ILE A 4 -5.35 1.87 -29.15
C ILE A 4 -4.56 2.71 -28.16
N MET A 5 -5.25 3.24 -27.15
CA MET A 5 -4.62 3.90 -26.03
C MET A 5 -3.99 2.80 -25.19
N SER A 6 -2.68 2.58 -25.33
CA SER A 6 -1.95 1.63 -24.49
C SER A 6 -2.13 2.03 -23.03
N LYS A 7 -2.93 1.27 -22.29
CA LYS A 7 -3.18 1.53 -20.86
C LYS A 7 -1.87 1.31 -20.11
N ILE A 8 -1.37 2.35 -19.45
CA ILE A 8 -0.16 2.24 -18.63
C ILE A 8 -0.53 1.45 -17.36
N MET A 9 0.19 0.36 -17.12
CA MET A 9 0.09 -0.46 -15.92
C MET A 9 1.29 -0.20 -15.01
N LEU A 10 1.04 0.20 -13.77
CA LEU A 10 2.06 0.40 -12.75
C LEU A 10 2.07 -0.80 -11.81
N VAL A 11 3.18 -1.54 -11.80
CA VAL A 11 3.40 -2.64 -10.87
C VAL A 11 4.36 -2.20 -9.78
N ILE A 12 3.96 -2.34 -8.52
CA ILE A 12 4.72 -1.95 -7.33
C ILE A 12 5.00 -3.22 -6.52
N VAL A 13 6.27 -3.46 -6.21
CA VAL A 13 6.72 -4.62 -5.41
C VAL A 13 7.15 -4.14 -4.03
N GLY A 14 6.44 -4.60 -3.01
CA GLY A 14 6.51 -4.16 -1.62
C GLY A 14 5.44 -3.12 -1.31
N GLY A 15 4.62 -3.34 -0.29
CA GLY A 15 3.45 -2.55 0.09
C GLY A 15 3.49 -1.96 1.49
N VAL A 16 4.68 -1.82 2.09
CA VAL A 16 4.83 -1.27 3.45
C VAL A 16 4.90 0.26 3.44
N ALA A 17 6.09 0.86 3.44
CA ALA A 17 6.23 2.31 3.53
C ALA A 17 6.25 2.96 2.14
N GLY A 18 7.33 2.72 1.38
CA GLY A 18 7.53 3.35 0.07
C GLY A 18 6.48 2.94 -0.95
N GLY A 19 6.21 1.64 -1.12
CA GLY A 19 5.28 1.18 -2.15
C GLY A 19 3.81 1.51 -1.86
N ALA A 20 3.37 1.50 -0.60
CA ALA A 20 2.06 2.02 -0.23
C ALA A 20 1.94 3.52 -0.55
N SER A 21 2.96 4.30 -0.21
CA SER A 21 3.02 5.74 -0.51
C SER A 21 2.97 6.02 -2.01
N ALA A 22 3.73 5.25 -2.79
CA ALA A 22 3.74 5.33 -4.25
C ALA A 22 2.37 4.96 -4.84
N THR A 23 1.72 3.93 -4.33
CA THR A 23 0.39 3.49 -4.76
C THR A 23 -0.65 4.59 -4.60
N VAL A 24 -0.76 5.16 -3.39
CA VAL A 24 -1.71 6.25 -3.11
C VAL A 24 -1.40 7.48 -3.95
N ARG A 25 -0.11 7.82 -4.11
CA ARG A 25 0.28 8.96 -4.94
C ARG A 25 -0.07 8.74 -6.41
N ALA A 26 0.18 7.54 -6.95
CA ALA A 26 -0.13 7.20 -8.32
C ALA A 26 -1.62 7.29 -8.60
N ARG A 27 -2.48 6.76 -7.71
CA ARG A 27 -3.94 6.88 -7.83
C ARG A 27 -4.41 8.34 -7.83
N ARG A 28 -3.81 9.21 -7.01
CA ARG A 28 -4.10 10.67 -7.01
C ARG A 28 -3.62 11.40 -8.26
N LEU A 29 -2.58 10.88 -8.93
CA LEU A 29 -2.06 11.46 -10.17
C LEU A 29 -2.84 11.00 -11.40
N SER A 30 -3.43 9.81 -11.35
CA SER A 30 -4.25 9.26 -12.42
C SER A 30 -5.26 8.26 -11.88
N GLU A 31 -6.53 8.63 -11.97
CA GLU A 31 -7.65 7.77 -11.59
C GLU A 31 -7.82 6.59 -12.56
N THR A 32 -7.36 6.73 -13.81
CA THR A 32 -7.50 5.73 -14.87
C THR A 32 -6.33 4.74 -14.93
N LEU A 33 -5.25 4.99 -14.17
CA LEU A 33 -4.08 4.12 -14.10
C LEU A 33 -4.45 2.75 -13.52
N GLU A 34 -3.97 1.69 -14.16
CA GLU A 34 -4.02 0.36 -13.58
C GLU A 34 -2.84 0.17 -12.64
N ILE A 35 -3.11 -0.17 -11.38
CA ILE A 35 -2.09 -0.29 -10.34
C ILE A 35 -2.17 -1.69 -9.73
N ILE A 36 -1.05 -2.41 -9.73
CA ILE A 36 -0.90 -3.71 -9.08
C ILE A 36 0.13 -3.55 -7.97
N LEU A 37 -0.30 -3.73 -6.72
CA LEU A 37 0.58 -3.73 -5.55
C LEU A 37 0.80 -5.17 -5.10
N LEU A 38 2.06 -5.63 -5.13
CA LEU A 38 2.46 -6.95 -4.69
C LEU A 38 3.17 -6.84 -3.35
N GLU A 39 2.62 -7.45 -2.31
CA GLU A 39 3.26 -7.57 -1.00
C GLU A 39 3.36 -9.06 -0.64
N ARG A 40 4.51 -9.49 -0.14
CA ARG A 40 4.73 -10.88 0.27
C ARG A 40 4.03 -11.17 1.60
N GLY A 41 4.04 -10.19 2.51
CA GLY A 41 3.39 -10.29 3.80
C GLY A 41 1.87 -10.23 3.72
N ALA A 42 1.20 -10.62 4.80
CA ALA A 42 -0.26 -10.55 4.91
C ALA A 42 -0.80 -9.12 5.10
N TYR A 43 0.08 -8.13 5.31
CA TYR A 43 -0.27 -6.77 5.67
C TYR A 43 0.44 -5.77 4.77
N VAL A 44 -0.33 -4.82 4.25
CA VAL A 44 0.17 -3.58 3.64
C VAL A 44 0.17 -2.48 4.69
N SER A 45 1.01 -1.45 4.52
CA SER A 45 1.04 -0.29 5.41
C SER A 45 1.21 -0.63 6.91
N LEU A 46 2.04 -1.64 7.22
CA LEU A 46 2.38 -1.99 8.60
C LEU A 46 3.38 -0.97 9.18
N ALA A 47 3.07 -0.41 10.35
CA ALA A 47 3.98 0.44 11.10
C ALA A 47 5.06 -0.39 11.82
N ILE A 48 6.11 -0.77 11.08
CA ILE A 48 7.24 -1.57 11.61
C ILE A 48 7.96 -0.85 12.75
N CYS A 49 8.11 0.47 12.66
CA CYS A 49 8.67 1.30 13.74
C CYS A 49 7.86 1.25 15.04
N GLY A 50 6.58 0.88 14.97
CA GLY A 50 5.70 0.72 16.13
C GLY A 50 5.82 -0.65 16.83
N LEU A 51 6.44 -1.64 16.20
CA LEU A 51 6.57 -2.99 16.75
C LEU A 51 7.30 -3.04 18.11
N PRO A 52 8.40 -2.29 18.34
CA PRO A 52 9.06 -2.27 19.65
C PRO A 52 8.12 -1.82 20.77
N TYR A 53 7.25 -0.84 20.50
CA TYR A 53 6.28 -0.32 21.47
C TYR A 53 5.14 -1.30 21.74
N HIS A 54 4.78 -2.14 20.75
CA HIS A 54 3.85 -3.24 20.98
C HIS A 54 4.47 -4.34 21.85
N ILE A 55 5.71 -4.73 21.55
CA ILE A 55 6.45 -5.71 22.36
C ILE A 55 6.65 -5.17 23.79
N GLY A 56 6.89 -3.87 23.93
CA GLY A 56 7.02 -3.19 25.23
C GLY A 56 5.71 -2.96 25.98
N GLY A 57 4.55 -3.29 25.40
CA GLY A 57 3.24 -3.14 26.03
C GLY A 57 2.63 -1.73 26.00
N GLU A 58 3.33 -0.73 25.45
CA GLU A 58 2.82 0.62 25.26
C GLU A 58 1.73 0.68 24.18
N ILE A 59 1.83 -0.19 23.17
CA ILE A 59 0.79 -0.43 22.16
C ILE A 59 0.16 -1.79 22.46
N PRO A 60 -1.00 -1.86 23.13
CA PRO A 60 -1.54 -3.14 23.59
C PRO A 60 -2.00 -4.05 22.45
N GLU A 61 -2.55 -3.46 21.39
CA GLU A 61 -3.16 -4.20 20.28
C GLU A 61 -2.34 -4.05 19.00
N ARG A 62 -1.91 -5.18 18.43
CA ARG A 62 -1.15 -5.22 17.17
C ARG A 62 -1.88 -4.53 16.02
N GLN A 63 -3.22 -4.57 16.01
CA GLN A 63 -4.07 -3.97 15.01
C GLN A 63 -3.86 -2.46 14.90
N GLN A 64 -3.42 -1.79 15.97
CA GLN A 64 -3.09 -0.36 15.96
C GLN A 64 -1.86 -0.04 15.08
N LEU A 65 -1.08 -1.06 14.71
CA LEU A 65 0.04 -0.94 13.78
C LEU A 65 -0.36 -1.12 12.31
N LEU A 66 -1.61 -1.51 12.03
CA LEU A 66 -2.14 -1.71 10.68
C LEU A 66 -2.85 -0.44 10.23
N LEU A 67 -2.18 0.39 9.43
CA LEU A 67 -2.69 1.71 9.07
C LEU A 67 -3.73 1.67 7.95
N LYS A 68 -3.64 0.67 7.07
CA LYS A 68 -4.50 0.49 5.92
C LYS A 68 -4.75 -0.98 5.65
N ALA A 69 -5.97 -1.30 5.26
CA ALA A 69 -6.32 -2.59 4.69
C ALA A 69 -6.06 -2.59 3.17
N PRO A 70 -5.84 -3.75 2.53
CA PRO A 70 -5.68 -3.83 1.08
C PRO A 70 -6.81 -3.17 0.29
N GLN A 71 -8.05 -3.19 0.82
CA GLN A 71 -9.22 -2.57 0.21
C GLN A 71 -9.15 -1.04 0.20
N ASP A 72 -8.35 -0.43 1.06
CA ASP A 72 -8.23 1.04 1.16
C ASP A 72 -7.36 1.65 0.05
N PHE A 73 -6.70 0.83 -0.78
CA PHE A 73 -5.81 1.26 -1.87
C PHE A 73 -6.49 1.29 -3.24
N ILE A 74 -7.77 0.93 -3.32
CA ILE A 74 -8.53 0.77 -4.57
C ILE A 74 -9.18 2.11 -4.97
#